data_AF-A0A957RD36-F1
#
_entry.id   AF-A0A957RD36-F1
#
_cell.length_a   1.000
_cell.length_b   1.000
_cell.length_c   1.000
_cell.angle_alpha   90.00
_cell.angle_beta   90.00
_cell.angle_gamma   90.00
#
_symmetry.space_group_name_H-M   'P 1'
#
loop_
_entity.id
_entity.type
_entity.pdbx_description
1 polymer ?
#
loop_
_entity_poly.entity_id
_entity_poly.type
_entity_poly.pdbx_seq_one_letter_code
_entity_poly.pdbx_strand_id
1 'polypeptide(L)'
;MSEIRSEVQKQARNNILQYAVFRWESAAVIALTLIVYFLAPGPLGLPRELWLVLGLVALGLVIYSSVSDADTNARVLLDLYQEKFDPKQIKDKALRKELEEALEYQRRIEIQVRKQQAGLIRDRLEDAANQLSEWVSNIYQLALRLDAYQADDLLARERNDLPQELQTLTAQRQREQNAGVQQQLDQVIASKSTQWQTLRQLDARMQQAQLQMDQSLTALATVYSQVQLLNAEAINSGRAERLRSDIQEQVQRLDDLVASLNEVYDYGTQVPAGP
;
A
#
# COMPACT_ATOMS: atom_id res chain seq x y z
N MET A 1 -30.02 3.78 -1.44
CA MET A 1 -28.57 3.58 -1.26
C MET A 1 -28.05 2.46 -2.18
N SER A 2 -28.16 2.65 -3.49
CA SER A 2 -27.72 1.68 -4.52
C SER A 2 -27.03 2.35 -5.72
N GLU A 3 -26.86 3.67 -5.71
CA GLU A 3 -26.29 4.41 -6.85
C GLU A 3 -24.76 4.59 -6.75
N ILE A 4 -24.17 4.56 -5.54
CA ILE A 4 -22.73 4.76 -5.32
C ILE A 4 -21.88 3.58 -5.82
N ARG A 5 -22.43 2.35 -5.86
CA ARG A 5 -21.71 1.18 -6.42
C ARG A 5 -21.48 1.28 -7.94
N SER A 6 -22.26 2.11 -8.64
CA SER A 6 -22.20 2.19 -10.11
C SER A 6 -21.19 3.21 -10.65
N GLU A 7 -20.83 4.24 -9.87
CA GLU A 7 -19.81 5.22 -10.27
C GLU A 7 -18.39 4.70 -10.07
N VAL A 8 -18.15 3.92 -9.00
CA VAL A 8 -16.84 3.30 -8.74
C VAL A 8 -16.51 2.22 -9.79
N GLN A 9 -17.51 1.49 -10.30
CA GLN A 9 -17.32 0.55 -11.43
C GLN A 9 -17.11 1.24 -12.79
N LYS A 10 -17.55 2.50 -12.96
CA LYS A 10 -17.39 3.24 -14.22
C LYS A 10 -16.01 3.92 -14.35
N GLN A 11 -15.40 4.33 -13.24
CA GLN A 11 -14.02 4.87 -13.25
C GLN A 11 -12.94 3.80 -13.38
N ALA A 12 -13.24 2.54 -13.04
CA ALA A 12 -12.32 1.40 -13.26
C ALA A 12 -12.12 1.01 -14.74
N ARG A 13 -12.90 1.59 -15.67
CA ARG A 13 -12.85 1.23 -17.10
C ARG A 13 -12.03 2.18 -17.99
N ASN A 14 -11.60 3.34 -17.50
CA ASN A 14 -10.94 4.33 -18.35
C ASN A 14 -9.40 4.33 -18.32
N ASN A 15 -8.75 3.62 -17.38
CA ASN A 15 -7.28 3.54 -17.32
C ASN A 15 -6.70 2.18 -17.72
N ILE A 16 -7.52 1.23 -18.19
CA ILE A 16 -7.05 -0.07 -18.69
C ILE A 16 -6.63 -0.02 -20.17
N LEU A 17 -6.95 1.06 -20.90
CA LEU A 17 -6.63 1.16 -22.33
C LEU A 17 -5.26 1.78 -22.64
N GLN A 18 -4.51 2.30 -21.66
CA GLN A 18 -3.22 2.94 -21.94
C GLN A 18 -2.00 2.06 -21.64
N TYR A 19 -2.14 0.93 -20.95
CA TYR A 19 -1.01 0.07 -20.59
C TYR A 19 -0.78 -1.11 -21.55
N ALA A 20 -1.67 -1.31 -22.54
CA ALA A 20 -1.54 -2.38 -23.53
C ALA A 20 -0.64 -2.02 -24.74
N VAL A 21 -0.23 -0.75 -24.88
CA VAL A 21 0.45 -0.24 -26.10
C VAL A 21 1.93 0.09 -25.89
N PHE A 22 2.44 0.10 -24.65
CA PHE A 22 3.84 0.46 -24.35
C PHE A 22 4.72 -0.72 -23.91
N ARG A 23 4.48 -1.93 -24.44
CA ARG A 23 5.50 -3.02 -24.40
C ARG A 23 6.51 -2.82 -25.53
N TRP A 24 7.77 -2.63 -25.18
CA TRP A 24 8.89 -2.65 -26.13
C TRP A 24 9.03 -4.02 -26.83
N GLU A 25 8.50 -5.09 -26.24
CA GLU A 25 8.48 -6.42 -26.86
C GLU A 25 7.59 -6.48 -28.11
N SER A 26 6.51 -5.68 -28.16
CA SER A 26 5.66 -5.53 -29.36
C SER A 26 6.40 -4.79 -30.48
N ALA A 27 7.18 -3.76 -30.12
CA ALA A 27 7.94 -2.96 -31.06
C ALA A 27 9.11 -3.75 -31.68
N ALA A 28 9.78 -4.59 -30.91
CA ALA A 28 10.87 -5.45 -31.41
C ALA A 28 10.38 -6.52 -32.39
N VAL A 29 9.21 -7.11 -32.12
CA VAL A 29 8.57 -8.08 -33.01
C VAL A 29 8.12 -7.44 -34.32
N ILE A 30 7.47 -6.27 -34.25
CA ILE A 30 7.01 -5.51 -35.43
C ILE A 30 8.21 -5.01 -36.25
N ALA A 31 9.28 -4.56 -35.59
CA ALA A 31 10.52 -4.18 -36.25
C ALA A 31 11.19 -5.37 -36.95
N LEU A 32 11.26 -6.54 -36.30
CA LEU A 32 11.83 -7.75 -36.89
C LEU A 32 11.01 -8.24 -38.09
N THR A 33 9.68 -8.20 -38.02
CA THR A 33 8.81 -8.58 -39.15
C THR A 33 8.91 -7.58 -40.31
N LEU A 34 9.02 -6.27 -40.03
CA LEU A 34 9.24 -5.25 -41.06
C LEU A 34 10.62 -5.33 -41.71
N ILE A 35 11.67 -5.66 -40.95
CA ILE A 35 13.04 -5.88 -41.46
C ILE A 35 13.09 -7.10 -42.40
N VAL A 36 12.42 -8.20 -42.02
CA VAL A 36 12.35 -9.42 -42.85
C VAL A 36 11.46 -9.22 -44.08
N TYR A 37 10.44 -8.37 -44.00
CA TYR A 37 9.57 -8.03 -45.13
C TYR A 37 10.27 -7.21 -46.21
N PHE A 38 11.22 -6.34 -45.84
CA PHE A 38 11.93 -5.44 -46.77
C PHE A 38 13.21 -6.05 -47.39
N LEU A 39 13.70 -7.19 -46.88
CA LEU A 39 14.86 -7.90 -47.40
C LEU A 39 14.41 -8.95 -48.45
N ALA A 40 14.52 -8.59 -49.73
CA ALA A 40 14.07 -9.33 -50.92
C ALA A 40 14.55 -10.81 -51.02
N PRO A 41 14.02 -11.57 -52.01
CA PRO A 41 12.98 -12.57 -51.78
C PRO A 41 13.45 -13.62 -50.74
N GLY A 42 12.55 -14.00 -49.83
CA GLY A 42 12.89 -14.71 -48.60
C GLY A 42 13.88 -15.87 -48.75
N PRO A 43 14.73 -16.12 -47.74
CA PRO A 43 15.64 -17.25 -47.79
C PRO A 43 14.81 -18.51 -48.01
N LEU A 44 15.27 -19.37 -48.93
CA LEU A 44 14.67 -20.66 -49.31
C LEU A 44 13.61 -20.64 -50.43
N GLY A 45 13.36 -19.51 -51.13
CA GLY A 45 12.53 -19.50 -52.35
C GLY A 45 11.02 -19.68 -52.10
N LEU A 46 10.57 -19.47 -50.87
CA LEU A 46 9.17 -19.60 -50.47
C LEU A 46 8.34 -18.37 -50.92
N PRO A 47 7.07 -18.56 -51.30
CA PRO A 47 6.15 -17.46 -51.59
C PRO A 47 6.06 -16.49 -50.41
N ARG A 48 6.07 -15.18 -50.69
CA ARG A 48 5.99 -14.11 -49.69
C ARG A 48 4.81 -14.27 -48.70
N GLU A 49 3.69 -14.83 -49.15
CA GLU A 49 2.50 -15.04 -48.31
C GLU A 49 2.73 -16.12 -47.23
N LEU A 50 3.49 -17.18 -47.55
CA LEU A 50 3.81 -18.26 -46.61
C LEU A 50 4.75 -17.80 -45.50
N TRP A 51 5.66 -16.86 -45.79
CA TRP A 51 6.53 -16.26 -44.77
C TRP A 51 5.73 -15.47 -43.74
N LEU A 52 4.70 -14.72 -44.15
CA LEU A 52 3.85 -13.98 -43.21
C LEU A 52 3.13 -14.91 -42.23
N VAL A 53 2.66 -16.06 -42.70
CA VAL A 53 2.02 -17.07 -41.84
C VAL A 53 3.04 -17.71 -40.90
N LEU A 54 4.24 -18.03 -41.39
CA LEU A 54 5.31 -18.64 -40.58
C LEU A 54 5.83 -17.68 -39.51
N GLY A 55 5.92 -16.38 -39.84
CA GLY A 55 6.23 -15.31 -38.89
C GLY A 55 5.16 -15.17 -37.81
N LEU A 56 3.87 -15.25 -38.18
CA LEU A 56 2.75 -15.25 -37.23
C LEU A 56 2.73 -16.49 -36.33
N VAL A 57 3.06 -17.66 -36.87
CA VAL A 57 3.14 -18.92 -36.11
C VAL A 57 4.35 -18.92 -35.16
N ALA A 58 5.51 -18.43 -35.61
CA ALA A 58 6.68 -18.24 -34.75
C ALA A 58 6.40 -17.22 -33.64
N LEU A 59 5.67 -16.14 -33.95
CA LEU A 59 5.16 -15.19 -32.97
C LEU A 59 4.23 -15.86 -31.95
N GLY A 60 3.27 -16.65 -32.41
CA GLY A 60 2.37 -17.41 -31.55
C GLY A 60 3.11 -18.39 -30.64
N LEU A 61 4.16 -19.05 -31.16
CA LEU A 61 5.02 -19.96 -30.41
C LEU A 61 5.90 -19.24 -29.39
N VAL A 62 6.48 -18.08 -29.73
CA VAL A 62 7.26 -17.26 -28.79
C VAL A 62 6.36 -16.69 -27.69
N ILE A 63 5.15 -16.23 -28.03
CA ILE A 63 4.17 -15.75 -27.05
C ILE A 63 3.72 -16.89 -26.14
N TYR A 64 3.43 -18.07 -26.70
CA TYR A 64 3.07 -19.26 -25.93
C TYR A 64 4.21 -19.72 -25.00
N SER A 65 5.44 -19.72 -25.52
CA SER A 65 6.65 -20.06 -24.77
C SER A 65 6.95 -19.03 -23.69
N SER A 66 6.81 -17.72 -23.95
CA SER A 66 7.10 -16.67 -22.96
C SER A 66 6.04 -16.58 -21.87
N VAL A 67 4.81 -17.02 -22.15
CA VAL A 67 3.75 -17.18 -21.13
C VAL A 67 3.96 -18.47 -20.32
N SER A 68 4.63 -19.47 -20.88
CA SER A 68 4.98 -20.72 -20.20
C SER A 68 6.27 -20.64 -19.37
N ASP A 69 7.13 -19.64 -19.60
CA ASP A 69 8.41 -19.50 -18.91
C ASP A 69 8.31 -18.51 -17.74
N ALA A 70 7.79 -19.02 -16.62
CA ALA A 70 7.48 -18.28 -15.40
C ALA A 70 8.73 -17.69 -14.69
N ASP A 71 9.95 -17.99 -15.14
CA ASP A 71 11.19 -17.46 -14.55
C ASP A 71 11.55 -16.05 -15.01
N THR A 72 11.08 -15.60 -16.20
CA THR A 72 11.38 -14.23 -16.69
C THR A 72 10.44 -13.18 -16.10
N ASN A 73 9.22 -13.58 -15.72
CA ASN A 73 8.21 -12.66 -15.18
C ASN A 73 8.50 -12.22 -13.72
N ALA A 74 9.42 -12.89 -13.03
CA ALA A 74 9.83 -12.56 -11.67
C ALA A 74 10.60 -11.23 -11.57
N ARG A 75 11.20 -10.75 -12.66
CA ARG A 75 11.94 -9.48 -12.68
C ARG A 75 11.08 -8.27 -13.05
N VAL A 76 10.05 -8.47 -13.89
CA VAL A 76 9.15 -7.39 -14.35
C VAL A 76 8.08 -7.05 -13.30
N LEU A 77 7.66 -8.02 -12.48
CA LEU A 77 6.84 -7.72 -11.29
C LEU A 77 7.61 -6.93 -10.24
N LEU A 78 8.93 -7.15 -10.12
CA LEU A 78 9.76 -6.45 -9.14
C LEU A 78 9.77 -4.94 -9.38
N ASP A 79 9.87 -4.52 -10.65
CA ASP A 79 9.89 -3.11 -11.05
C ASP A 79 8.50 -2.44 -10.88
N LEU A 80 7.41 -3.16 -11.19
CA LEU A 80 6.05 -2.62 -11.06
C LEU A 80 5.55 -2.49 -9.60
N TYR A 81 6.07 -3.31 -8.67
CA TYR A 81 5.77 -3.19 -7.24
C TYR A 81 6.72 -2.19 -6.53
N GLN A 82 7.97 -2.05 -6.98
CA GLN A 82 8.90 -1.04 -6.48
C GLN A 82 8.49 0.40 -6.85
N GLU A 83 7.76 0.60 -7.95
CA GLU A 83 7.31 1.93 -8.37
C GLU A 83 6.16 2.49 -7.50
N LYS A 84 5.40 1.63 -6.80
CA LYS A 84 4.26 2.06 -5.97
C LYS A 84 4.54 2.19 -4.47
N PHE A 85 5.47 1.39 -3.93
CA PHE A 85 5.79 1.39 -2.50
C PHE A 85 7.28 1.64 -2.33
N ASP A 86 7.69 2.91 -2.25
CA ASP A 86 9.10 3.28 -2.04
C ASP A 86 9.37 3.55 -0.55
N PRO A 87 10.07 2.64 0.17
CA PRO A 87 10.40 2.85 1.58
C PRO A 87 11.28 4.06 1.84
N LYS A 88 11.95 4.59 0.81
CA LYS A 88 12.80 5.78 0.94
C LYS A 88 12.00 7.06 1.23
N GLN A 89 10.69 7.07 0.97
CA GLN A 89 9.83 8.19 1.30
C GLN A 89 9.63 8.35 2.81
N ILE A 90 9.71 7.26 3.56
CA ILE A 90 9.64 7.26 5.02
C ILE A 90 10.99 7.69 5.57
N LYS A 91 11.05 8.77 6.35
CA LYS A 91 12.29 9.28 6.93
C LYS A 91 12.73 8.48 8.16
N ASP A 92 11.78 8.16 9.03
CA ASP A 92 12.01 7.37 10.23
C ASP A 92 12.58 5.98 9.90
N LYS A 93 13.60 5.57 10.66
CA LYS A 93 14.33 4.34 10.38
C LYS A 93 13.57 3.10 10.84
N ALA A 94 12.79 3.19 11.91
CA ALA A 94 12.03 2.05 12.42
C ALA A 94 10.85 1.75 11.50
N LEU A 95 10.07 2.78 11.15
CA LEU A 95 8.95 2.68 10.20
C LEU A 95 9.40 2.16 8.83
N ARG A 96 10.55 2.64 8.33
CA ARG A 96 11.12 2.15 7.07
C ARG A 96 11.46 0.67 7.15
N LYS A 97 12.09 0.23 8.25
CA LYS A 97 12.47 -1.18 8.46
C LYS A 97 11.25 -2.08 8.52
N GLU A 98 10.21 -1.69 9.24
CA GLU A 98 8.96 -2.45 9.33
C GLU A 98 8.30 -2.62 7.96
N LEU A 99 8.28 -1.57 7.12
CA LEU A 99 7.78 -1.67 5.75
C LEU A 99 8.65 -2.57 4.87
N GLU A 100 9.97 -2.45 4.96
CA GLU A 100 10.92 -3.31 4.23
C GLU A 100 10.68 -4.80 4.58
N GLU A 101 10.47 -5.12 5.85
CA GLU A 101 10.13 -6.46 6.31
C GLU A 101 8.76 -6.92 5.77
N ALA A 102 7.74 -6.05 5.78
CA ALA A 102 6.42 -6.35 5.22
C ALA A 102 6.48 -6.68 3.71
N LEU A 103 7.24 -5.88 2.94
CA LEU A 103 7.50 -6.10 1.52
C LEU A 103 8.27 -7.40 1.28
N GLU A 104 9.22 -7.73 2.15
CA GLU A 104 9.94 -8.99 2.08
C GLU A 104 9.01 -10.20 2.32
N TYR A 105 8.14 -10.14 3.34
CA TYR A 105 7.16 -11.19 3.59
C TYR A 105 6.21 -11.37 2.42
N GLN A 106 5.64 -10.29 1.87
CA GLN A 106 4.78 -10.34 0.68
C GLN A 106 5.49 -11.05 -0.48
N ARG A 107 6.70 -10.59 -0.84
CA ARG A 107 7.48 -11.18 -1.92
C ARG A 107 7.71 -12.67 -1.71
N ARG A 108 8.10 -13.07 -0.49
CA ARG A 108 8.35 -14.47 -0.17
C ARG A 108 7.08 -15.30 -0.30
N ILE A 109 5.93 -14.80 0.16
CA ILE A 109 4.64 -15.49 0.02
C ILE A 109 4.26 -15.64 -1.46
N GLU A 110 4.33 -14.58 -2.26
CA GLU A 110 3.99 -14.63 -3.68
C GLU A 110 4.83 -15.67 -4.45
N ILE A 111 6.14 -15.74 -4.17
CA ILE A 111 7.02 -16.75 -4.78
C ILE A 111 6.57 -18.16 -4.39
N GLN A 112 6.15 -18.38 -3.14
CA GLN A 112 5.70 -19.68 -2.67
C GLN A 112 4.36 -20.10 -3.28
N VAL A 113 3.41 -19.16 -3.41
CA VAL A 113 2.10 -19.39 -4.05
C VAL A 113 2.28 -19.74 -5.53
N ARG A 114 3.15 -19.02 -6.25
CA ARG A 114 3.40 -19.27 -7.69
C ARG A 114 4.03 -20.63 -7.98
N LYS A 115 4.80 -21.18 -7.05
CA LYS A 115 5.42 -22.52 -7.18
C LYS A 115 4.40 -23.65 -7.11
N GLN A 116 3.17 -23.37 -6.67
CA GLN A 116 2.15 -24.38 -6.53
C GLN A 116 1.57 -24.81 -7.88
N GLN A 117 1.27 -26.11 -7.99
CA GLN A 117 0.64 -26.66 -9.19
C GLN A 117 -0.73 -26.01 -9.44
N ALA A 118 -1.06 -25.82 -10.72
CA ALA A 118 -2.33 -25.23 -11.12
C ALA A 118 -3.52 -26.05 -10.59
N GLY A 119 -4.51 -25.36 -10.02
CA GLY A 119 -5.71 -25.96 -9.44
C GLY A 119 -6.37 -25.06 -8.40
N LEU A 120 -7.50 -25.52 -7.85
CA LEU A 120 -8.35 -24.73 -6.93
C LEU A 120 -7.58 -24.16 -5.71
N ILE A 121 -6.57 -24.87 -5.21
CA ILE A 121 -5.78 -24.40 -4.07
C ILE A 121 -4.89 -23.22 -4.48
N ARG A 122 -4.28 -23.27 -5.67
CA ARG A 122 -3.48 -22.16 -6.21
C ARG A 122 -4.35 -20.93 -6.41
N ASP A 123 -5.53 -21.07 -7.00
CA ASP A 123 -6.44 -19.94 -7.24
C ASP A 123 -6.78 -19.23 -5.92
N ARG A 124 -7.10 -19.99 -4.87
CA ARG A 124 -7.38 -19.42 -3.53
C ARG A 124 -6.19 -18.73 -2.89
N LEU A 125 -4.99 -19.28 -3.09
CA LEU A 125 -3.76 -18.67 -2.57
C LEU A 125 -3.32 -17.46 -3.39
N GLU A 126 -3.66 -17.41 -4.67
CA GLU A 126 -3.47 -16.25 -5.53
C GLU A 126 -4.40 -15.11 -5.12
N ASP A 127 -5.67 -15.41 -4.82
CA ASP A 127 -6.59 -14.45 -4.18
C ASP A 127 -6.03 -13.93 -2.85
N ALA A 128 -5.52 -14.82 -2.00
CA ALA A 128 -4.89 -14.45 -0.74
C ALA A 128 -3.65 -13.56 -0.95
N ALA A 129 -2.80 -13.88 -1.94
CA ALA A 129 -1.63 -13.08 -2.29
C ALA A 129 -2.01 -11.68 -2.80
N ASN A 130 -3.10 -11.56 -3.56
CA ASN A 130 -3.62 -10.26 -3.99
C ASN A 130 -4.05 -9.40 -2.79
N GLN A 131 -4.69 -10.00 -1.79
CA GLN A 131 -5.06 -9.31 -0.54
C GLN A 131 -3.83 -8.89 0.28
N LEU A 132 -2.71 -9.62 0.21
CA LEU A 132 -1.47 -9.19 0.85
C LEU A 132 -0.93 -7.89 0.25
N SER A 133 -1.11 -7.66 -1.05
CA SER A 133 -0.71 -6.39 -1.67
C SER A 133 -1.51 -5.22 -1.12
N GLU A 134 -2.81 -5.41 -0.86
CA GLU A 134 -3.66 -4.40 -0.22
C GLU A 134 -3.26 -4.17 1.23
N TRP A 135 -2.94 -5.26 1.94
CA TRP A 135 -2.42 -5.18 3.30
C TRP A 135 -1.15 -4.33 3.39
N VAL A 136 -0.14 -4.64 2.57
CA VAL A 136 1.13 -3.89 2.56
C VAL A 136 0.92 -2.43 2.14
N SER A 137 -0.04 -2.16 1.25
CA SER A 137 -0.45 -0.79 0.93
C SER A 137 -0.97 -0.05 2.16
N ASN A 138 -1.79 -0.69 2.99
CA ASN A 138 -2.31 -0.06 4.21
C ASN A 138 -1.20 0.18 5.25
N ILE A 139 -0.25 -0.76 5.38
CA ILE A 139 0.96 -0.58 6.21
C ILE A 139 1.77 0.62 5.71
N TYR A 140 1.97 0.74 4.39
CA TYR A 140 2.69 1.85 3.80
C TYR A 140 2.03 3.21 4.08
N GLN A 141 0.71 3.31 3.88
CA GLN A 141 -0.03 4.53 4.17
C GLN A 141 0.03 4.91 5.65
N LEU A 142 -0.06 3.91 6.54
CA LEU A 142 0.06 4.11 7.98
C LEU A 142 1.46 4.63 8.34
N ALA A 143 2.50 4.02 7.79
CA ALA A 143 3.89 4.42 8.00
C ALA A 143 4.15 5.86 7.53
N LEU A 144 3.62 6.26 6.36
CA LEU A 144 3.73 7.64 5.87
C LEU A 144 3.11 8.65 6.83
N ARG A 145 1.98 8.32 7.44
CA ARG A 145 1.31 9.23 8.39
C ARG A 145 2.03 9.30 9.72
N LEU A 146 2.51 8.18 10.21
CA LEU A 146 3.33 8.12 11.42
C LEU A 146 4.63 8.89 11.21
N ASP A 147 5.25 8.79 10.04
CA ASP A 147 6.45 9.55 9.66
C ASP A 147 6.17 11.05 9.60
N ALA A 148 5.08 11.46 8.93
CA ALA A 148 4.67 12.85 8.84
C ALA A 148 4.37 13.45 10.23
N TYR A 149 3.70 12.69 11.10
CA TYR A 149 3.44 13.11 12.48
C TYR A 149 4.70 13.27 13.33
N GLN A 150 5.67 12.35 13.18
CA GLN A 150 6.94 12.41 13.90
C GLN A 150 7.86 13.51 13.38
N ALA A 151 7.79 13.81 12.08
CA ALA A 151 8.58 14.85 11.44
C ALA A 151 8.02 16.28 11.61
N ASP A 152 6.82 16.43 12.19
CA ASP A 152 6.21 17.74 12.43
C ASP A 152 6.81 18.41 13.68
N ASP A 153 7.81 19.25 13.44
CA ASP A 153 8.50 20.03 14.48
C ASP A 153 7.57 20.99 15.23
N LEU A 154 6.51 21.50 14.58
CA LEU A 154 5.56 22.41 15.23
C LEU A 154 4.73 21.65 16.25
N LEU A 155 4.14 20.52 15.85
CA LEU A 155 3.39 19.64 16.76
C LEU A 155 4.27 19.08 17.88
N ALA A 156 5.55 18.80 17.60
CA ALA A 156 6.50 18.39 18.62
C ALA A 156 6.73 19.50 19.67
N ARG A 157 6.90 20.76 19.26
CA ARG A 157 7.04 21.89 20.18
C ARG A 157 5.76 22.13 20.98
N GLU A 158 4.60 22.17 20.33
CA GLU A 158 3.32 22.39 21.02
C GLU A 158 3.06 21.34 22.10
N ARG A 159 3.35 20.06 21.83
CA ARG A 159 3.21 18.99 22.85
C ARG A 159 4.09 19.20 24.08
N ASN A 160 5.28 19.78 23.91
CA ASN A 160 6.23 20.00 24.99
C ASN A 160 5.96 21.31 25.76
N ASP A 161 5.61 22.38 25.06
CA ASP A 161 5.53 23.73 25.60
C ASP A 161 4.15 24.05 26.21
N LEU A 162 3.07 23.59 25.56
CA LEU A 162 1.69 23.92 25.95
C LEU A 162 1.33 23.49 27.38
N PRO A 163 1.78 22.33 27.92
CA PRO A 163 1.55 21.97 29.32
C PRO A 163 2.22 22.94 30.30
N GLN A 164 3.41 23.44 29.99
CA GLN A 164 4.14 24.38 30.84
C GLN A 164 3.51 25.78 30.78
N GLU A 165 3.08 26.19 29.58
CA GLU A 165 2.36 27.45 29.39
C GLU A 165 1.03 27.45 30.16
N LEU A 166 0.26 26.36 30.10
CA LEU A 166 -0.96 26.19 30.87
C LEU A 166 -0.73 26.28 32.39
N GLN A 167 0.34 25.66 32.89
CA GLN A 167 0.70 25.76 34.31
C GLN A 167 1.03 27.20 34.70
N THR A 168 1.77 27.90 33.84
CA THR A 168 2.16 29.30 34.06
C THR A 168 0.95 30.23 34.06
N LEU A 169 0.05 30.09 33.08
CA LEU A 169 -1.19 30.86 32.99
C LEU A 169 -2.11 30.59 34.19
N THR A 170 -2.22 29.32 34.62
CA THR A 170 -3.00 28.94 35.80
C THR A 170 -2.43 29.58 37.08
N ALA A 171 -1.10 29.58 37.23
CA ALA A 171 -0.44 30.21 38.37
C ALA A 171 -0.59 31.76 38.35
N GLN A 172 -0.53 32.38 37.18
CA GLN A 172 -0.80 33.81 37.00
C GLN A 172 -2.25 34.14 37.38
N ARG A 173 -3.21 33.34 36.90
CA ARG A 173 -4.63 33.49 37.19
C ARG A 173 -4.95 33.45 38.68
N GLN A 174 -4.23 32.64 39.45
CA GLN A 174 -4.39 32.54 40.91
C GLN A 174 -3.87 33.77 41.68
N ARG A 175 -2.91 34.50 41.11
CA ARG A 175 -2.26 35.66 41.74
C ARG A 175 -2.87 37.00 41.28
N GLU A 176 -3.49 37.01 40.11
CA GLU A 176 -4.13 38.20 39.54
C GLU A 176 -5.34 38.64 40.37
N GLN A 177 -5.50 39.96 40.58
CA GLN A 177 -6.58 40.55 41.38
C GLN A 177 -7.58 41.32 40.52
N ASN A 178 -7.18 41.74 39.32
CA ASN A 178 -8.06 42.47 38.41
C ASN A 178 -9.09 41.51 37.76
N ALA A 179 -10.38 41.74 38.03
CA ALA A 179 -11.46 40.88 37.52
C ALA A 179 -11.53 40.78 35.98
N GLY A 180 -11.18 41.84 35.25
CA GLY A 180 -11.17 41.80 33.78
C GLY A 180 -10.02 40.96 33.22
N VAL A 181 -8.83 41.08 33.80
CA VAL A 181 -7.65 40.26 33.42
C VAL A 181 -7.87 38.80 33.82
N GLN A 182 -8.49 38.56 34.97
CA GLN A 182 -8.90 37.22 35.39
C GLN A 182 -9.81 36.55 34.36
N GLN A 183 -10.84 37.24 33.86
CA GLN A 183 -11.73 36.71 32.83
C GLN A 183 -11.00 36.42 31.52
N GLN A 184 -10.08 37.29 31.09
CA GLN A 184 -9.27 37.05 29.89
C GLN A 184 -8.35 35.84 30.06
N LEU A 185 -7.69 35.70 31.22
CA LEU A 185 -6.87 34.53 31.55
C LEU A 185 -7.71 33.25 31.56
N ASP A 186 -8.91 33.27 32.13
CA ASP A 186 -9.81 32.11 32.14
C ASP A 186 -10.19 31.68 30.71
N GLN A 187 -10.45 32.62 29.80
CA GLN A 187 -10.73 32.33 28.39
C GLN A 187 -9.53 31.70 27.66
N VAL A 188 -8.33 32.26 27.87
CA VAL A 188 -7.09 31.75 27.25
C VAL A 188 -6.75 30.36 27.78
N ILE A 189 -6.86 30.15 29.10
CA ILE A 189 -6.66 28.85 29.74
C ILE A 189 -7.65 27.82 29.18
N ALA A 190 -8.93 28.18 29.08
CA ALA A 190 -9.95 27.30 28.52
C ALA A 190 -9.60 26.88 27.09
N SER A 191 -9.30 27.83 26.20
CA SER A 191 -8.92 27.56 24.82
C SER A 191 -7.68 26.66 24.70
N LYS A 192 -6.59 27.00 25.42
CA LYS A 192 -5.35 26.21 25.42
C LYS A 192 -5.55 24.82 26.05
N SER A 193 -6.42 24.69 27.03
CA SER A 193 -6.74 23.40 27.65
C SER A 193 -7.45 22.46 26.67
N THR A 194 -8.37 22.99 25.85
CA THR A 194 -9.02 22.24 24.78
C THR A 194 -8.00 21.82 23.72
N GLN A 195 -7.13 22.73 23.26
CA GLN A 195 -6.06 22.39 22.33
C GLN A 195 -5.16 21.27 22.87
N TRP A 196 -4.75 21.36 24.14
CA TRP A 196 -3.92 20.34 24.78
C TRP A 196 -4.62 18.97 24.86
N GLN A 197 -5.92 18.94 25.13
CA GLN A 197 -6.70 17.70 25.11
C GLN A 197 -6.74 17.08 23.71
N THR A 198 -6.97 17.89 22.67
CA THR A 198 -6.95 17.43 21.28
C THR A 198 -5.58 16.87 20.90
N LEU A 199 -4.49 17.57 21.25
CA LEU A 199 -3.12 17.09 21.00
C LEU A 199 -2.82 15.76 21.70
N ARG A 200 -3.27 15.58 22.95
CA ARG A 200 -3.12 14.29 23.66
C ARG A 200 -3.92 13.16 23.01
N GLN A 201 -5.11 13.43 22.50
CA GLN A 201 -5.90 12.44 21.78
C GLN A 201 -5.23 12.04 20.47
N LEU A 202 -4.67 13.01 19.75
CA LEU A 202 -3.88 12.75 18.54
C LEU A 202 -2.66 11.87 18.87
N ASP A 203 -1.89 12.22 19.90
CA ASP A 203 -0.70 11.47 20.33
C ASP A 203 -1.05 10.03 20.73
N ALA A 204 -2.10 9.84 21.52
CA ALA A 204 -2.57 8.51 21.90
C ALA A 204 -2.98 7.66 20.68
N ARG A 205 -3.65 8.27 19.69
CA ARG A 205 -4.03 7.59 18.45
C ARG A 205 -2.81 7.22 17.59
N MET A 206 -1.81 8.09 17.51
CA MET A 206 -0.57 7.81 16.77
C MET A 206 0.24 6.69 17.43
N GLN A 207 0.31 6.67 18.78
CA GLN A 207 0.92 5.55 19.51
C GLN A 207 0.18 4.23 19.25
N GLN A 208 -1.17 4.26 19.27
CA GLN A 208 -1.97 3.09 18.95
C GLN A 208 -1.76 2.63 17.50
N ALA A 209 -1.66 3.56 16.56
CA ALA A 209 -1.38 3.28 15.17
C ALA A 209 -0.01 2.60 14.97
N GLN A 210 1.02 3.07 15.66
CA GLN A 210 2.34 2.42 15.66
C GLN A 210 2.24 0.97 16.16
N LEU A 211 1.58 0.75 17.31
CA LEU A 211 1.38 -0.60 17.85
C LEU A 211 0.59 -1.50 16.90
N GLN A 212 -0.39 -0.96 16.19
CA GLN A 212 -1.17 -1.71 15.20
C GLN A 212 -0.30 -2.10 13.99
N MET A 213 0.62 -1.22 13.58
CA MET A 213 1.60 -1.51 12.52
C MET A 213 2.52 -2.68 12.91
N ASP A 214 3.05 -2.68 14.14
CA ASP A 214 3.85 -3.78 14.68
C ASP A 214 3.09 -5.12 14.72
N GLN A 215 1.83 -5.07 15.18
CA GLN A 215 0.95 -6.23 15.21
C GLN A 215 0.66 -6.76 13.80
N SER A 216 0.45 -5.85 12.85
CA SER A 216 0.24 -6.17 11.45
C SER A 216 1.45 -6.88 10.84
N LEU A 217 2.66 -6.39 11.12
CA LEU A 217 3.89 -7.05 10.68
C LEU A 217 4.04 -8.46 11.28
N THR A 218 3.70 -8.61 12.56
CA THR A 218 3.71 -9.92 13.24
C THR A 218 2.70 -10.90 12.62
N ALA A 219 1.53 -10.40 12.23
CA ALA A 219 0.52 -11.20 11.54
C ALA A 219 1.00 -11.60 10.13
N LEU A 220 1.69 -10.72 9.39
CA LEU A 220 2.34 -11.07 8.11
C LEU A 220 3.37 -12.20 8.28
N ALA A 221 4.22 -12.12 9.30
CA ALA A 221 5.19 -13.17 9.62
C ALA A 221 4.50 -14.51 9.93
N THR A 222 3.35 -14.46 10.62
CA THR A 222 2.53 -15.64 10.93
C THR A 222 1.93 -16.24 9.66
N VAL A 223 1.36 -15.41 8.78
CA VAL A 223 0.84 -15.84 7.47
C VAL A 223 1.93 -16.46 6.61
N TYR A 224 3.12 -15.86 6.56
CA TYR A 224 4.28 -16.41 5.87
C TYR A 224 4.62 -17.83 6.36
N SER A 225 4.68 -18.03 7.70
CA SER A 225 4.92 -19.34 8.30
C SER A 225 3.82 -20.35 7.89
N GLN A 226 2.55 -19.93 7.90
CA GLN A 226 1.44 -20.79 7.48
C GLN A 226 1.50 -21.18 6.00
N VAL A 227 1.86 -20.25 5.11
CA VAL A 227 2.07 -20.52 3.68
C VAL A 227 3.21 -21.52 3.49
N GLN A 228 4.31 -21.36 4.24
CA GLN A 228 5.44 -22.29 4.18
C GLN A 228 5.05 -23.71 4.61
N LEU A 229 4.21 -23.86 5.63
CA LEU A 229 3.71 -25.16 6.10
C LEU A 229 2.70 -25.79 5.12
N LEU A 230 1.86 -24.98 4.46
CA LEU A 230 0.91 -25.45 3.45
C LEU A 230 1.60 -26.14 2.26
N ASN A 231 2.77 -25.64 1.86
CA ASN A 231 3.57 -26.26 0.80
C ASN A 231 4.11 -27.65 1.17
N ALA A 232 4.27 -27.95 2.47
CA ALA A 232 4.72 -29.27 2.92
C ALA A 232 3.59 -30.33 2.90
N GLU A 233 2.33 -29.91 2.95
CA GLU A 233 1.16 -30.80 3.09
C GLU A 233 0.02 -30.36 2.16
N ALA A 234 0.22 -30.53 0.85
CA ALA A 234 -0.61 -30.03 -0.26
C ALA A 234 -2.08 -30.53 -0.32
N ILE A 235 -2.57 -31.28 0.69
CA ILE A 235 -3.84 -32.01 0.62
C ILE A 235 -5.02 -31.24 1.26
N ASN A 236 -4.79 -30.16 2.01
CA ASN A 236 -5.83 -29.57 2.87
C ASN A 236 -6.36 -28.20 2.39
N SER A 237 -7.44 -28.21 1.60
CA SER A 237 -8.17 -27.01 1.13
C SER A 237 -8.77 -26.16 2.26
N GLY A 238 -9.08 -26.76 3.42
CA GLY A 238 -9.63 -26.05 4.58
C GLY A 238 -8.64 -25.14 5.29
N ARG A 239 -7.33 -25.36 5.12
CA ARG A 239 -6.29 -24.46 5.67
C ARG A 239 -6.08 -23.22 4.81
N ALA A 240 -6.12 -23.36 3.48
CA ALA A 240 -6.04 -22.22 2.56
C ALA A 240 -7.24 -21.28 2.74
N GLU A 241 -8.43 -21.83 3.00
CA GLU A 241 -9.64 -21.04 3.27
C GLU A 241 -9.53 -20.21 4.55
N ARG A 242 -9.04 -20.82 5.64
CA ARG A 242 -8.80 -20.11 6.90
C ARG A 242 -7.75 -19.02 6.74
N LEU A 243 -6.65 -19.32 6.06
CA LEU A 243 -5.59 -18.34 5.78
C LEU A 243 -6.13 -17.11 5.04
N ARG A 244 -6.98 -17.33 4.03
CA ARG A 244 -7.64 -16.25 3.29
C ARG A 244 -8.52 -15.41 4.21
N SER A 245 -9.36 -16.06 5.02
CA SER A 245 -10.23 -15.38 5.98
C SER A 245 -9.43 -14.54 6.98
N ASP A 246 -8.33 -15.08 7.50
CA ASP A 246 -7.46 -14.40 8.45
C ASP A 246 -6.82 -13.16 7.80
N ILE A 247 -6.31 -13.28 6.57
CA ILE A 247 -5.73 -12.15 5.81
C ILE A 247 -6.80 -11.08 5.58
N GLN A 248 -7.99 -11.46 5.13
CA GLN A 248 -9.08 -10.53 4.86
C GLN A 248 -9.48 -9.74 6.12
N GLU A 249 -9.54 -10.41 7.28
CA GLU A 249 -9.83 -9.76 8.56
C GLU A 249 -8.72 -8.75 8.94
N GLN A 250 -7.45 -9.08 8.71
CA GLN A 250 -6.34 -8.16 8.98
C GLN A 250 -6.35 -6.95 8.05
N VAL A 251 -6.62 -7.15 6.76
CA VAL A 251 -6.74 -6.07 5.77
C VAL A 251 -7.84 -5.10 6.19
N GLN A 252 -9.04 -5.62 6.51
CA GLN A 252 -10.18 -4.79 6.92
C GLN A 252 -9.87 -3.97 8.18
N ARG A 253 -9.25 -4.59 9.19
CA ARG A 253 -8.87 -3.89 10.43
C ARG A 253 -7.93 -2.71 10.15
N LEU A 254 -6.98 -2.88 9.25
CA LEU A 254 -6.02 -1.83 8.91
C LEU A 254 -6.63 -0.76 8.01
N ASP A 255 -7.49 -1.15 7.07
CA ASP A 255 -8.24 -0.19 6.26
C ASP A 255 -9.10 0.72 7.15
N ASP A 256 -9.84 0.13 8.10
CA ASP A 256 -10.65 0.87 9.07
C ASP A 256 -9.79 1.82 9.92
N LEU A 257 -8.61 1.37 10.38
CA LEU A 257 -7.68 2.21 11.12
C LEU A 257 -7.19 3.38 10.25
N VAL A 258 -6.73 3.10 9.03
CA VAL A 258 -6.25 4.12 8.08
C VAL A 258 -7.37 5.11 7.74
N ALA A 259 -8.61 4.65 7.55
CA ALA A 259 -9.77 5.52 7.37
C ALA A 259 -10.02 6.42 8.59
N SER A 260 -9.99 5.85 9.80
CA SER A 260 -10.19 6.61 11.03
C SER A 260 -9.11 7.67 11.27
N LEU A 261 -7.86 7.39 10.90
CA LEU A 261 -6.76 8.36 11.03
C LEU A 261 -6.89 9.53 10.06
N ASN A 262 -7.50 9.31 8.87
CA ASN A 262 -7.74 10.39 7.90
C ASN A 262 -8.75 11.39 8.45
N GLU A 263 -9.84 10.89 9.02
CA GLU A 263 -10.91 11.70 9.59
C GLU A 263 -10.39 12.65 10.68
N VAL A 264 -9.43 12.20 11.48
CA VAL A 264 -8.84 12.96 12.58
C VAL A 264 -7.82 13.99 12.10
N TYR A 265 -7.04 13.66 11.08
CA TYR A 265 -6.03 14.56 10.51
C TYR A 265 -6.68 15.74 9.75
N ASP A 266 -7.76 15.50 9.02
CA ASP A 266 -8.57 16.56 8.39
C ASP A 266 -9.24 17.47 9.45
N TYR A 267 -9.61 16.92 10.60
CA TYR A 267 -10.19 17.71 11.70
C TYR A 267 -9.15 18.59 12.41
N GLY A 268 -7.89 18.16 12.48
CA GLY A 268 -6.79 18.91 13.10
C GLY A 268 -6.28 20.10 12.28
N THR A 269 -6.44 20.07 10.95
CA THR A 269 -6.05 21.15 10.04
C THR A 269 -7.13 22.22 9.86
N GLN A 270 -8.39 21.91 10.21
CA GLN A 270 -9.49 22.88 10.30
C GLN A 270 -9.54 23.51 11.70
N VAL A 271 -8.47 24.20 12.09
CA VAL A 271 -8.62 25.27 13.08
C VAL A 271 -9.30 26.43 12.35
N PRO A 272 -10.51 26.85 12.73
CA PRO A 272 -11.10 28.04 12.14
C PRO A 272 -10.17 29.20 12.48
N ALA A 273 -9.67 29.88 11.44
CA ALA A 273 -9.13 31.22 11.57
C ALA A 273 -10.26 32.08 12.13
N GLY A 274 -10.29 32.24 13.46
CA GLY A 274 -11.21 33.14 14.12
C GLY A 274 -10.84 34.58 13.78
N PRO A 275 -11.82 35.46 13.52
CA PRO A 275 -11.60 36.90 13.56
C PRO A 275 -11.27 37.39 14.98
#